data_AF-A0A9D7F7Q2-F1
#
_entry.id   AF-A0A9D7F7Q2-F1
#
_cell.length_a   1.000
_cell.length_b   1.000
_cell.length_c   1.000
_cell.angle_alpha   90.00
_cell.angle_beta   90.00
_cell.angle_gamma   90.00
#
_symmetry.space_group_name_H-M   'P 1'
#
loop_
_entity.id
_entity.type
_entity.pdbx_description
1 polymer ?
#
loop_
_entity_poly.entity_id
_entity_poly.type
_entity_poly.pdbx_seq_one_letter_code
_entity_poly.pdbx_strand_id
1 'polypeptide(L)' 'MKRCRKRKILLEWIAVALAHPARTENDKDDPALVHALLAIPERGFRVLRVIYNETVDPVVVVTVYFDDEASDL' A
#
# COMPACT_ATOMS: atom_id res chain seq x y z
N MET A 1 -24.55 -7.75 11.64
CA MET A 1 -23.94 -6.87 10.60
C MET A 1 -22.94 -5.97 11.32
N LYS A 2 -21.64 -5.90 11.07
CA LYS A 2 -20.89 -5.79 9.80
C LYS A 2 -19.52 -6.47 9.98
N ARG A 3 -19.07 -7.20 8.96
CA ARG A 3 -17.78 -7.91 8.91
C ARG A 3 -16.60 -6.92 8.83
N CYS A 4 -16.21 -6.29 9.93
CA CYS A 4 -14.93 -5.60 10.01
C CYS A 4 -13.83 -6.62 10.33
N ARG A 5 -13.53 -7.51 9.38
CA ARG A 5 -12.28 -8.26 9.39
C ARG A 5 -11.18 -7.21 9.33
N LYS A 6 -10.62 -6.86 10.49
CA LYS A 6 -9.41 -6.04 10.61
C LYS A 6 -8.42 -6.56 9.57
N ARG A 7 -8.24 -5.82 8.46
CA ARG A 7 -7.12 -6.07 7.56
C ARG A 7 -5.90 -5.91 8.47
N LYS A 8 -5.22 -7.02 8.79
CA LYS A 8 -4.03 -7.06 9.66
C LYS A 8 -2.86 -6.38 8.93
N ILE A 9 -2.99 -5.09 8.66
CA ILE A 9 -1.93 -4.26 8.08
C ILE A 9 -1.33 -3.54 9.28
N LEU A 10 -0.08 -3.85 9.59
CA LEU A 10 0.65 -3.17 10.64
C LEU A 10 1.03 -1.76 10.15
N LEU A 11 0.90 -0.76 11.02
CA LEU A 11 1.30 0.61 10.71
C LEU A 11 2.79 0.69 10.37
N GLU A 12 3.61 -0.17 11.00
CA GLU A 12 5.04 -0.29 10.72
C GLU A 12 5.31 -0.64 9.26
N TRP A 13 4.51 -1.53 8.65
CA TRP A 13 4.67 -1.85 7.23
C TRP A 13 4.32 -0.66 6.33
N ILE A 14 3.36 0.17 6.73
CA ILE A 14 3.03 1.41 6.00
C ILE A 14 4.20 2.38 6.11
N ALA A 15 4.74 2.59 7.31
CA ALA A 15 5.88 3.47 7.54
C ALA A 15 7.13 3.00 6.76
N VAL A 16 7.42 1.70 6.78
CA VAL A 16 8.53 1.11 6.00
C VAL A 16 8.27 1.25 4.50
N ALA A 17 7.04 1.04 4.03
CA ALA A 17 6.71 1.19 2.60
C ALA A 17 6.82 2.65 2.13
N LEU A 18 6.56 3.62 3.00
CA LEU A 18 6.74 5.05 2.70
C LEU A 18 8.21 5.46 2.75
N ALA A 19 8.98 4.96 3.72
CA ALA A 19 10.39 5.32 3.88
C ALA A 19 11.32 4.59 2.89
N HIS A 20 11.08 3.30 2.68
CA HIS A 20 11.89 2.41 1.84
C HIS A 20 10.99 1.48 1.01
N PRO A 21 10.21 2.03 0.06
CA PRO A 21 9.47 1.22 -0.89
C PRO A 21 10.44 0.34 -1.71
N ALA A 22 10.06 -0.91 -1.93
CA ALA A 22 10.81 -1.79 -2.84
C ALA A 22 10.66 -1.34 -4.30
N ARG A 23 9.50 -0.77 -4.64
CA ARG A 23 9.22 -0.18 -5.94
C ARG A 23 8.21 0.95 -5.78
N THR A 24 8.38 2.04 -6.51
CA THR A 24 7.40 3.12 -6.60
C THR A 24 6.89 3.22 -8.02
N GLU A 25 5.59 3.35 -8.19
CA GLU A 25 4.94 3.56 -9.47
C GLU A 25 4.00 4.75 -9.34
N ASN A 26 4.05 5.71 -10.26
CA ASN A 26 3.04 6.77 -10.30
C ASN A 26 1.75 6.23 -10.91
N ASP A 27 0.61 6.69 -10.41
CA ASP A 27 -0.66 6.37 -11.03
C ASP A 27 -0.72 6.97 -12.45
N LYS A 28 -1.33 6.23 -13.38
CA LYS A 28 -1.40 6.62 -14.79
C LYS A 28 -2.49 7.65 -15.06
N ASP A 29 -3.56 7.64 -14.25
CA ASP A 29 -4.66 8.58 -14.34
C ASP A 29 -4.34 9.83 -13.50
N ASP A 30 -3.79 9.64 -12.30
CA ASP A 30 -3.48 10.72 -11.36
C ASP A 30 -1.98 10.80 -11.03
N PRO A 31 -1.19 11.67 -11.66
CA PRO A 31 0.25 11.82 -11.36
C PRO A 31 0.53 12.35 -9.95
N ALA A 32 -0.49 12.79 -9.22
CA ALA A 32 -0.39 13.17 -7.81
C ALA A 32 -0.34 11.97 -6.86
N LEU A 33 -0.73 10.78 -7.33
CA LEU A 33 -0.78 9.56 -6.54
C LEU A 33 0.42 8.67 -6.84
N VAL A 34 1.09 8.26 -5.76
CA VAL A 34 2.23 7.36 -5.80
C VAL A 34 1.86 6.03 -5.17
N HIS A 35 2.16 4.96 -5.89
CA HIS A 35 2.01 3.59 -5.44
C HIS A 35 3.37 3.11 -4.94
N ALA A 36 3.56 3.09 -3.62
CA ALA A 36 4.66 2.40 -2.98
C ALA A 36 4.33 0.91 -2.82
N LEU A 37 5.11 0.06 -3.45
CA LEU A 37 5.05 -1.39 -3.32
C LEU A 37 6.16 -1.85 -2.40
N LEU A 38 5.81 -2.68 -1.41
CA LEU A 38 6.75 -3.27 -0.48
C LEU A 38 6.44 -4.76 -0.31
N ALA A 39 7.41 -5.63 -0.61
CA ALA A 39 7.27 -7.05 -0.32
C ALA A 39 7.47 -7.29 1.18
N ILE A 40 6.46 -7.83 1.85
CA ILE A 40 6.52 -8.14 3.29
C ILE A 40 6.94 -9.61 3.46
N PRO A 41 8.21 -9.90 3.80
CA PRO A 41 8.68 -11.28 3.99
C PRO A 41 7.93 -11.99 5.11
N GLU A 42 7.57 -11.27 6.19
CA GLU A 42 6.79 -11.77 7.32
C GLU A 42 5.41 -12.33 6.95
N ARG A 43 4.89 -11.95 5.77
CA ARG A 43 3.58 -12.38 5.26
C ARG A 43 3.71 -13.35 4.09
N GLY A 44 4.88 -13.97 3.92
CA GLY A 44 5.19 -14.85 2.78
C GLY A 44 5.48 -14.07 1.51
N PHE A 45 6.23 -12.96 1.62
CA PHE A 45 6.60 -12.08 0.50
C PHE A 45 5.41 -11.44 -0.23
N ARG A 46 4.28 -11.24 0.46
CA ARG A 46 3.13 -10.53 -0.12
C ARG A 46 3.46 -9.07 -0.35
N VAL A 47 3.10 -8.56 -1.51
CA VAL A 47 3.32 -7.16 -1.87
C VAL A 47 2.25 -6.30 -1.19
N LEU A 48 2.67 -5.40 -0.32
CA LEU A 48 1.85 -4.33 0.22
C LEU A 48 1.90 -3.15 -0.75
N ARG A 49 0.76 -2.75 -1.27
CA ARG A 49 0.62 -1.52 -2.06
C ARG A 49 0.05 -0.42 -1.17
N VAL A 50 0.84 0.64 -1.02
CA VAL A 50 0.51 1.87 -0.29
C VAL A 50 0.37 2.98 -1.33
N ILE A 51 -0.83 3.50 -1.47
CA ILE A 51 -1.16 4.64 -2.33
C ILE A 51 -1.18 5.87 -1.45
N TYR A 52 -0.33 6.84 -1.74
CA TYR A 52 -0.28 8.12 -1.05
C TYR A 52 -0.21 9.27 -2.04
N ASN A 53 -0.72 10.41 -1.63
CA ASN A 53 -0.60 11.63 -2.40
C ASN A 53 0.72 12.33 -2.02
N GLU A 54 1.62 12.47 -2.99
CA GLU A 54 2.92 13.16 -2.79
C GLU A 54 2.83 14.69 -2.91
N THR A 55 1.74 15.22 -3.46
CA THR A 55 1.56 16.66 -3.72
C THR A 55 1.12 17.43 -2.47
N VAL A 56 0.87 16.75 -1.35
CA VAL A 56 0.45 17.34 -0.08
C VAL A 56 1.48 17.07 1.00
N ASP A 57 1.83 18.10 1.78
CA ASP A 57 2.70 17.98 2.94
C ASP A 57 1.88 18.22 4.23
N PRO A 58 1.84 17.26 5.16
CA PRO A 58 2.45 15.93 5.11
C PRO A 58 1.74 14.98 4.14
N VAL A 59 2.48 14.02 3.57
CA VAL A 59 1.94 13.02 2.62
C VAL A 59 0.75 12.28 3.21
N VAL A 60 -0.35 12.20 2.46
CA VAL A 60 -1.59 11.56 2.90
C VAL A 60 -1.72 10.20 2.23
N VAL A 61 -1.75 9.14 3.04
CA VAL A 61 -2.03 7.80 2.57
C VAL A 61 -3.51 7.67 2.23
N VAL A 62 -3.80 7.49 0.94
CA VAL A 62 -5.16 7.38 0.39
C VAL A 62 -5.67 5.96 0.57
N THR A 63 -4.84 4.96 0.30
CA THR A 63 -5.27 3.55 0.28
C THR A 63 -4.12 2.61 0.56
N VAL A 64 -4.37 1.56 1.35
CA VAL A 64 -3.39 0.49 1.61
C VAL A 64 -4.06 -0.87 1.51
N TYR A 65 -3.44 -1.76 0.74
CA TYR A 65 -3.87 -3.15 0.63
C TYR A 65 -2.71 -4.06 0.24
N PHE A 66 -2.89 -5.36 0.47
CA PHE A 66 -1.99 -6.36 -0.07
C PHE A 66 -2.44 -6.75 -1.47
N ASP A 67 -1.52 -6.77 -2.42
CA ASP A 67 -1.63 -7.46 -3.69
C ASP A 67 -1.62 -8.97 -3.37
N ASP A 68 -2.80 -9.47 -3.03
CA ASP A 68 -3.07 -10.90 -2.98
C ASP A 68 -3.58 -11.22 -4.37
N GLU A 69 -2.90 -12.09 -5.13
CA GLU A 69 -3.49 -12.70 -6.33
C GLU A 69 -4.70 -13.55 -5.91
N ALA A 70 -5.82 -12.90 -5.64
CA ALA A 70 -7.13 -13.38 -6.01
C ALA A 70 -7.49 -12.50 -7.21
N SER A 71 -7.22 -12.91 -8.45
CA SER A 71 -8.09 -13.89 -9.12
C SER A 71 -9.51 -13.82 -8.53
N ASP A 72 -10.15 -12.67 -8.72
CA ASP A 72 -11.61 -12.68 -8.83
C ASP A 72 -11.88 -13.11 -10.28
N LEU A 73 -12.31 -14.37 -10.37
CA LEU A 73 -12.71 -15.13 -11.55
C LEU A 73 -13.76 -14.39 -12.38
#